data_AF-A0A2N8LDL6-F1
#
_entry.id   AF-A0A2N8LDL6-F1
#
_cell.length_a   1.000
_cell.length_b   1.000
_cell.length_c   1.000
_cell.angle_alpha   90.00
_cell.angle_beta   90.00
_cell.angle_gamma   90.00
#
_symmetry.space_group_name_H-M   'P 1'
#
loop_
_entity.id
_entity.type
_entity.pdbx_description
1 polymer ?
#
loop_
_entity_poly.entity_id
_entity_poly.type
_entity_poly.pdbx_seq_one_letter_code
_entity_poly.pdbx_strand_id
1 'polypeptide(L)'
;MDLKEIRPQIDAIDRQLVALMEKRMDLVQAVADYKKEHGLSVLDSGREKQVLDKVASHIQTKTYEETILESMQAIMDLSKAYQVKRMDLND
;
A
#
# COMPACT_ATOMS: atom_id res chain seq x y z
N MET A 1 0.06 -29.64 -7.32
CA MET A 1 1.36 -29.11 -6.86
C MET A 1 1.55 -29.49 -5.41
N ASP A 2 2.78 -29.82 -5.02
CA ASP A 2 3.14 -30.03 -3.63
C ASP A 2 3.73 -28.75 -2.98
N LEU A 3 4.01 -28.80 -1.67
CA LEU A 3 4.55 -27.63 -0.96
C LEU A 3 5.95 -27.21 -1.44
N LYS A 4 6.76 -28.14 -1.97
CA LYS A 4 8.10 -27.85 -2.48
C LYS A 4 8.04 -27.10 -3.80
N GLU A 5 6.95 -27.25 -4.56
CA GLU A 5 6.68 -26.49 -5.79
C GLU A 5 5.98 -25.14 -5.52
N ILE A 6 5.05 -25.10 -4.54
CA ILE A 6 4.24 -23.90 -4.26
C ILE A 6 5.08 -22.78 -3.63
N ARG A 7 5.90 -23.09 -2.61
CA ARG A 7 6.64 -22.07 -1.85
C ARG A 7 7.61 -21.23 -2.70
N PRO A 8 8.42 -21.83 -3.60
CA PRO A 8 9.29 -21.03 -4.47
C PRO A 8 8.54 -20.08 -5.40
N GLN A 9 7.30 -20.40 -5.78
CA GLN A 9 6.46 -19.51 -6.57
C GLN A 9 5.96 -18.33 -5.74
N ILE A 10 5.57 -18.58 -4.47
CA ILE A 10 5.27 -17.51 -3.51
C ILE A 10 6.49 -16.62 -3.32
N ASP A 11 7.68 -17.18 -3.07
CA ASP A 11 8.91 -16.39 -2.89
C ASP A 11 9.21 -15.50 -4.10
N ALA A 12 8.92 -15.98 -5.32
CA ALA A 12 9.08 -15.21 -6.55
C ALA A 12 8.07 -14.06 -6.69
N ILE A 13 6.84 -14.26 -6.20
CA ILE A 13 5.82 -13.22 -6.13
C ILE A 13 6.20 -12.21 -5.04
N ASP A 14 6.65 -12.66 -3.88
CA ASP A 14 7.05 -11.81 -2.75
C ASP A 14 8.19 -10.86 -3.14
N ARG A 15 9.17 -11.35 -3.91
CA ARG A 15 10.22 -10.48 -4.50
C ARG A 15 9.64 -9.36 -5.37
N GLN A 16 8.61 -9.65 -6.15
CA GLN A 16 7.94 -8.64 -6.98
C GLN A 16 7.11 -7.67 -6.12
N LEU A 17 6.42 -8.19 -5.10
CA LEU A 17 5.67 -7.37 -4.15
C LEU A 17 6.58 -6.38 -3.42
N VAL A 18 7.75 -6.82 -2.94
CA VAL A 18 8.74 -5.92 -2.30
C VAL A 18 9.14 -4.79 -3.26
N ALA A 19 9.52 -5.11 -4.50
CA ALA A 19 9.91 -4.10 -5.47
C ALA A 19 8.76 -3.12 -5.82
N LEU A 20 7.52 -3.60 -5.84
CA LEU A 20 6.34 -2.75 -6.05
C LEU A 20 6.03 -1.88 -4.83
N MET A 21 6.22 -2.43 -3.63
CA MET A 21 6.05 -1.69 -2.37
C MET A 21 7.09 -0.58 -2.22
N GLU A 22 8.35 -0.81 -2.58
CA GLU A 22 9.39 0.23 -2.58
C GLU A 22 9.01 1.39 -3.54
N LYS A 23 8.65 1.08 -4.79
CA LYS A 23 8.16 2.09 -5.74
C LYS A 23 6.95 2.85 -5.22
N ARG A 24 6.04 2.16 -4.53
CA ARG A 24 4.88 2.80 -3.90
C ARG A 24 5.31 3.72 -2.77
N MET A 25 6.31 3.35 -1.98
CA MET A 25 6.85 4.17 -0.89
C MET A 25 7.54 5.44 -1.40
N ASP A 26 8.22 5.39 -2.55
CA ASP A 26 8.76 6.60 -3.20
C ASP A 26 7.65 7.59 -3.59
N LEU A 27 6.53 7.08 -4.12
CA LEU A 27 5.36 7.92 -4.44
C LEU A 27 4.68 8.47 -3.18
N VAL A 28 4.61 7.66 -2.11
CA VAL A 28 4.10 8.11 -0.81
C VAL A 28 4.96 9.23 -0.24
N GLN A 29 6.29 9.16 -0.41
CA GLN A 29 7.20 10.24 -0.01
C GLN A 29 6.92 11.53 -0.78
N ALA A 30 6.79 11.45 -2.11
CA ALA A 30 6.43 12.61 -2.92
C ALA A 30 5.08 13.24 -2.51
N VAL A 31 4.09 12.41 -2.13
CA VAL A 31 2.80 12.90 -1.59
C VAL A 31 2.99 13.59 -0.24
N ALA A 32 3.82 13.03 0.65
CA ALA A 32 4.12 13.63 1.95
C ALA A 32 4.75 15.02 1.80
N ASP A 33 5.75 15.12 0.92
CA ASP A 33 6.49 16.36 0.66
C ASP A 33 5.56 17.42 0.06
N TYR A 34 4.75 17.04 -0.93
CA TYR A 34 3.72 17.92 -1.49
C TYR A 34 2.75 18.42 -0.40
N LYS A 35 2.23 17.53 0.45
CA LYS A 35 1.31 17.91 1.53
C LYS A 35 1.97 18.84 2.54
N LYS A 36 3.23 18.60 2.90
CA LYS A 36 4.01 19.45 3.81
C LYS A 36 4.18 20.86 3.23
N GLU A 37 4.59 20.97 1.97
CA GLU A 37 4.76 22.25 1.28
C GLU A 37 3.47 23.06 1.18
N HIS A 38 2.31 22.39 1.09
CA HIS A 38 1.00 23.01 0.92
C HIS A 38 0.16 23.07 2.22
N GLY A 39 0.71 22.66 3.36
CA GLY A 39 0.00 22.66 4.65
C GLY A 39 -1.22 21.73 4.71
N LEU A 40 -1.22 20.63 3.94
CA LEU A 40 -2.33 19.68 3.85
C LEU A 40 -2.18 18.53 4.88
N SER A 41 -3.31 17.98 5.34
CA SER A 41 -3.35 16.85 6.27
C SER A 41 -2.96 15.52 5.60
N VAL A 42 -2.30 14.63 6.36
CA VAL A 42 -2.00 13.26 5.93
C VAL A 42 -3.27 12.44 5.74
N LEU A 43 -4.26 12.61 6.63
CA LEU A 43 -5.50 11.84 6.60
C LEU A 43 -6.40 12.28 5.44
N ASP A 44 -6.72 11.35 4.55
CA ASP A 44 -7.63 11.57 3.42
C ASP A 44 -8.50 10.33 3.21
N SER A 45 -9.57 10.24 4.01
CA SER A 45 -10.51 9.11 3.98
C SER A 45 -11.23 8.95 2.65
N GLY A 46 -11.46 10.05 1.92
CA GLY A 46 -12.03 10.02 0.58
C GLY A 46 -11.10 9.33 -0.41
N ARG A 47 -9.81 9.66 -0.37
CA ARG A 47 -8.79 9.01 -1.21
C ARG A 47 -8.62 7.54 -0.86
N GLU A 48 -8.63 7.17 0.42
CA GLU A 48 -8.51 5.78 0.87
C GLU A 48 -9.64 4.92 0.34
N LYS A 49 -10.89 5.39 0.47
CA LYS A 49 -12.05 4.69 -0.10
C LYS A 49 -11.90 4.49 -1.60
N GLN A 50 -11.46 5.51 -2.34
CA GLN A 50 -11.23 5.39 -3.79
C GLN A 50 -10.12 4.39 -4.14
N VAL A 51 -9.10 4.20 -3.30
CA VAL A 51 -8.09 3.15 -3.52
C VAL A 51 -8.75 1.78 -3.36
N LEU A 52 -9.49 1.55 -2.28
CA LEU A 52 -10.14 0.27 -2.02
C LEU A 52 -11.18 -0.09 -3.08
N ASP A 53 -12.01 0.87 -3.49
CA ASP A 53 -13.00 0.67 -4.56
C ASP A 53 -12.32 0.25 -5.88
N LYS A 54 -11.16 0.84 -6.19
CA LYS A 54 -10.36 0.47 -7.38
C LYS A 54 -9.70 -0.89 -7.23
N VAL A 55 -9.18 -1.21 -6.05
CA VAL A 55 -8.62 -2.55 -5.78
C VAL A 55 -9.71 -3.60 -5.95
N ALA A 56 -10.89 -3.38 -5.36
CA ALA A 56 -12.03 -4.29 -5.46
C ALA A 56 -12.43 -4.55 -6.92
N SER A 57 -12.41 -3.52 -7.78
CA SER A 57 -12.78 -3.67 -9.19
C SER A 57 -11.76 -4.46 -10.03
N HIS A 58 -10.54 -4.66 -9.54
CA HIS A 58 -9.52 -5.49 -10.19
C HIS A 58 -9.52 -6.96 -9.73
N ILE A 59 -10.25 -7.28 -8.65
CA ILE A 59 -10.29 -8.64 -8.11
C ILE A 59 -11.26 -9.48 -8.94
N GLN A 60 -10.73 -10.53 -9.56
CA GLN A 60 -11.53 -11.45 -10.37
C GLN A 60 -12.08 -12.62 -9.54
N THR A 61 -11.32 -13.07 -8.55
CA THR A 61 -11.68 -14.22 -7.72
C THR A 61 -12.28 -13.74 -6.41
N LYS A 62 -13.63 -13.80 -6.32
CA LYS A 62 -14.39 -13.26 -5.19
C LYS A 62 -13.96 -13.82 -3.83
N THR A 63 -13.53 -15.08 -3.77
CA THR A 63 -13.08 -15.71 -2.52
C THR A 63 -11.82 -15.07 -1.93
N TYR A 64 -11.07 -14.29 -2.72
CA TYR A 64 -9.88 -13.58 -2.25
C TYR A 64 -10.14 -12.11 -1.92
N GLU A 65 -11.36 -11.61 -2.15
CA GLU A 65 -11.65 -10.18 -2.08
C GLU A 65 -11.36 -9.58 -0.72
N GLU A 66 -11.91 -10.17 0.33
CA GLU A 66 -11.73 -9.72 1.70
C GLU A 66 -10.24 -9.67 2.08
N THR A 67 -9.51 -10.77 1.85
CA THR A 67 -8.07 -10.86 2.15
C THR A 67 -7.24 -9.82 1.40
N ILE A 68 -7.54 -9.57 0.12
CA ILE A 68 -6.82 -8.57 -0.68
C ILE A 68 -7.15 -7.15 -0.19
N LEU A 69 -8.40 -6.85 0.12
CA LEU A 69 -8.81 -5.54 0.62
C LEU A 69 -8.19 -5.23 1.98
N GLU A 70 -8.20 -6.18 2.91
CA GLU A 70 -7.53 -6.03 4.22
C GLU A 70 -6.03 -5.80 4.07
N SER A 71 -5.37 -6.55 3.18
CA SER A 71 -3.94 -6.37 2.89
C SER A 71 -3.66 -4.96 2.36
N MET A 72 -4.50 -4.46 1.45
CA MET A 72 -4.35 -3.11 0.89
C MET A 72 -4.63 -2.02 1.93
N GLN A 73 -5.60 -2.22 2.83
CA GLN A 73 -5.84 -1.33 3.96
C GLN A 73 -4.60 -1.24 4.87
N ALA A 74 -4.03 -2.38 5.26
CA ALA A 74 -2.82 -2.43 6.09
C ALA A 74 -1.64 -1.70 5.43
N ILE A 75 -1.44 -1.88 4.12
CA ILE A 75 -0.40 -1.15 3.35
C ILE A 75 -0.65 0.37 3.43
N MET A 76 -1.89 0.83 3.28
CA MET A 76 -2.23 2.25 3.38
C MET A 76 -1.98 2.80 4.79
N ASP A 77 -2.36 2.08 5.83
CA ASP A 77 -2.19 2.51 7.21
C ASP A 77 -0.71 2.64 7.60
N LEU A 78 0.12 1.66 7.21
CA LEU A 78 1.58 1.74 7.41
C LEU A 78 2.19 2.91 6.64
N SER A 79 1.68 3.19 5.44
CA SER A 79 2.14 4.33 4.63
C SER A 79 1.77 5.67 5.25
N LYS A 80 0.60 5.78 5.89
CA LYS A 80 0.21 6.99 6.64
C LYS A 80 1.09 7.17 7.87
N ALA A 81 1.34 6.10 8.62
CA ALA A 81 2.22 6.16 9.79
C ALA A 81 3.63 6.63 9.41
N TYR A 82 4.16 6.16 8.28
CA TYR A 82 5.43 6.64 7.72
C TYR A 82 5.39 8.13 7.35
N GLN A 83 4.33 8.59 6.67
CA GLN A 83 4.14 10.00 6.32
C GLN A 83 4.09 10.91 7.56
N VAL A 84 3.30 10.55 8.57
CA VAL A 84 3.19 11.31 9.83
C VAL A 84 4.57 11.45 10.48
N LYS A 85 5.30 10.33 10.64
CA LYS A 85 6.65 10.35 11.21
C LYS A 85 7.58 11.29 10.44
N ARG A 86 7.52 11.32 9.10
CA ARG A 86 8.35 12.21 8.27
C ARG A 86 7.94 13.67 8.38
N MET A 87 6.65 13.96 8.49
CA MET A 87 6.16 15.33 8.65
C MET A 87 6.49 15.91 10.03
N ASP A 88 6.55 15.06 11.06
CA ASP A 88 6.90 15.43 12.44
C ASP A 88 8.43 15.51 12.70
N LEU A 89 9.25 14.87 11.86
CA LEU A 89 10.71 15.02 11.92
C LEU A 89 11.09 16.41 11.40
N ASN A 90 11.31 17.32 12.35
CA ASN A 90 11.97 18.61 12.15
C ASN A 90 13.43 18.38 11.77
N ASP A 91 13.86 18.94 10.64
CA ASP A 91 15.27 19.34 10.44
C ASP A 91 15.46 20.73 11.09
#